data_AF-A0A1H1BDZ8-F1
#
_entry.id   AF-A0A1H1BDZ8-F1
#
_cell.length_a   1.000
_cell.length_b   1.000
_cell.length_c   1.000
_cell.angle_alpha   90.00
_cell.angle_beta   90.00
_cell.angle_gamma   90.00
#
_symmetry.space_group_name_H-M   'P 1'
#
loop_
_entity.id
_entity.type
_entity.pdbx_description
1 polymer ?
#
loop_
_entity_poly.entity_id
_entity_poly.type
_entity_poly.pdbx_seq_one_letter_code
_entity_poly.pdbx_strand_id
1 'polypeptide(L)'
;MLIDALVTRLTISEIAARHLDQWRDQTERGELQLWELPPAVQAWYFAGWAEAMQQAREQARIYEHQLNVLYMQAFSPNDRREEYQRRLDHHFAEQAERFFTEPLIEGPALRRAA
;
A
#
# COMPACT_ATOMS: atom_id res chain seq x y z
N MET A 1 -8.91 -32.86 -0.93
CA MET A 1 -7.63 -32.16 -0.66
C MET A 1 -6.75 -32.34 -1.89
N LEU A 2 -6.84 -31.41 -2.84
CA LEU A 2 -6.06 -31.42 -4.08
C LEU A 2 -5.71 -29.97 -4.39
N ILE A 3 -4.66 -29.46 -3.76
CA ILE A 3 -3.95 -28.27 -4.22
C ILE A 3 -2.46 -28.60 -4.22
N ASP A 4 -2.12 -29.70 -4.90
CA ASP A 4 -0.82 -29.86 -5.58
C ASP A 4 -0.87 -29.03 -6.87
N ALA A 5 -1.17 -27.73 -6.74
CA ALA A 5 -1.07 -26.81 -7.84
C ALA A 5 0.42 -26.52 -8.05
N LEU A 6 1.04 -27.34 -8.90
CA LEU A 6 2.17 -26.96 -9.77
C LEU A 6 3.05 -25.86 -9.17
N VAL A 7 3.80 -26.19 -8.12
CA VAL A 7 5.01 -25.44 -7.82
C VAL A 7 5.98 -25.79 -8.93
N THR A 8 5.86 -25.09 -10.05
CA THR A 8 6.84 -25.05 -11.12
C THR A 8 8.14 -24.65 -10.42
N ARG A 9 8.99 -25.62 -10.09
CA ARG A 9 10.34 -25.34 -9.61
C ARG A 9 11.04 -24.64 -10.75
N LEU A 10 11.02 -23.31 -10.75
CA LEU A 10 11.88 -22.48 -11.57
C LEU A 10 13.30 -22.79 -11.09
N THR A 11 13.93 -23.79 -11.69
CA THR A 11 15.34 -24.11 -11.45
C THR A 11 16.17 -23.02 -12.12
N ILE A 12 16.41 -21.95 -11.37
CA ILE A 12 17.36 -20.91 -11.73
C ILE A 12 18.74 -21.58 -11.74
N SER A 13 19.56 -21.30 -12.76
CA SER A 13 20.93 -21.81 -12.78
C SER A 13 21.71 -21.23 -11.60
N GLU A 14 22.66 -22.00 -11.07
CA GLU A 14 23.49 -21.54 -9.94
C GLU A 14 24.25 -20.24 -10.26
N ILE A 15 24.61 -20.04 -11.52
CA ILE A 15 25.26 -18.81 -12.02
C ILE A 15 24.28 -17.63 -11.93
N ALA A 16 23.04 -17.81 -12.38
CA ALA A 16 22.04 -16.75 -12.31
C ALA A 16 21.64 -16.42 -10.87
N ALA A 17 21.57 -17.41 -9.99
CA ALA A 17 21.37 -17.19 -8.55
C ALA A 17 22.49 -16.31 -7.95
N ARG A 18 23.75 -16.62 -8.25
CA ARG A 18 24.90 -15.83 -7.79
C ARG A 18 24.85 -14.37 -8.27
N HIS A 19 24.46 -14.13 -9.52
CA HIS A 19 24.30 -12.76 -10.03
C HIS A 19 23.16 -12.01 -9.35
N LEU A 20 22.03 -12.69 -9.06
CA LEU A 20 20.93 -12.08 -8.33
C LEU A 20 21.34 -11.68 -6.91
N ASP A 21 22.07 -12.56 -6.21
CA ASP A 21 22.61 -12.24 -4.88
C ASP A 21 23.60 -11.08 -4.92
N GLN A 22 24.50 -11.05 -5.91
CA GLN A 22 25.44 -9.96 -6.08
C GLN A 22 24.71 -8.62 -6.33
N TRP A 23 23.72 -8.61 -7.23
CA TRP A 23 22.93 -7.41 -7.50
C TRP A 23 22.15 -6.95 -6.29
N ARG A 24 21.59 -7.87 -5.49
CA ARG A 24 20.95 -7.54 -4.21
C ARG A 24 21.94 -6.82 -3.30
N ASP A 25 23.09 -7.43 -3.04
CA ASP A 25 24.08 -6.88 -2.11
C ASP A 25 24.60 -5.50 -2.57
N GLN A 26 24.82 -5.31 -3.88
CA GLN A 26 25.25 -4.02 -4.44
C GLN A 26 24.15 -2.95 -4.36
N THR A 27 22.89 -3.34 -4.58
CA THR A 27 21.74 -2.42 -4.46
C THR A 27 21.53 -2.00 -3.00
N GLU A 28 21.65 -2.93 -2.05
CA GLU A 28 21.52 -2.64 -0.62
C GLU A 28 22.59 -1.69 -0.09
N ARG A 29 23.81 -1.77 -0.65
CA ARG A 29 24.92 -0.84 -0.32
C ARG A 29 24.82 0.50 -1.05
N GLY A 30 23.88 0.65 -1.98
CA GLY A 30 23.77 1.83 -2.85
C GLY A 30 24.88 1.95 -3.89
N GLU A 31 25.64 0.88 -4.12
CA GLU A 31 26.69 0.81 -5.15
C GLU A 31 26.11 0.63 -6.55
N LEU A 32 24.91 0.06 -6.64
CA LEU A 32 24.17 -0.17 -7.88
C LEU A 32 22.78 0.48 -7.77
N GLN A 33 22.43 1.29 -8.75
CA GLN A 33 21.13 1.94 -8.82
C GLN A 33 20.11 1.03 -9.50
N LEU A 34 18.84 1.11 -9.10
CA LEU A 34 17.79 0.23 -9.65
C LEU A 34 17.64 0.33 -11.17
N TRP A 35 17.86 1.52 -11.76
CA TRP A 35 17.79 1.70 -13.22
C TRP A 35 18.94 1.05 -13.99
N GLU A 36 20.01 0.64 -13.30
CA GLU A 36 21.18 -0.03 -13.90
C GLU A 36 20.98 -1.56 -13.97
N LEU A 37 19.95 -2.10 -13.32
CA LEU A 37 19.59 -3.52 -13.36
C LEU A 37 18.97 -3.91 -14.70
N PRO A 38 18.98 -5.21 -15.09
CA PRO A 38 18.22 -5.66 -16.24
C PRO A 38 16.70 -5.35 -16.10
N PRO A 39 16.00 -4.96 -17.19
CA PRO A 39 14.59 -4.56 -17.11
C PRO A 39 13.66 -5.60 -16.46
N ALA A 40 13.94 -6.89 -16.65
CA ALA A 40 13.17 -7.96 -16.02
C ALA A 40 13.30 -7.97 -14.48
N VAL A 41 14.51 -7.69 -13.96
CA VAL A 41 14.77 -7.61 -12.52
C VAL A 41 14.13 -6.35 -11.94
N GLN A 42 14.18 -5.23 -12.66
CA GLN A 42 13.49 -4.00 -12.27
C GLN A 42 11.98 -4.24 -12.15
N ALA A 43 11.36 -4.85 -13.16
CA ALA A 43 9.94 -5.16 -13.15
C ALA A 43 9.55 -6.07 -11.99
N TRP A 44 10.37 -7.09 -11.71
CA TRP A 44 10.17 -7.98 -10.57
C TRP A 44 10.26 -7.25 -9.23
N TYR A 45 11.27 -6.38 -9.06
CA TYR A 45 11.43 -5.56 -7.86
C TYR A 45 10.21 -4.67 -7.61
N PHE A 46 9.74 -3.94 -8.64
CA PHE A 46 8.58 -3.06 -8.49
C PHE A 46 7.28 -3.81 -8.24
N ALA A 47 7.12 -5.01 -8.82
CA ALA A 47 5.97 -5.87 -8.54
C ALA A 47 5.96 -6.30 -7.07
N GLY A 48 7.10 -6.79 -6.56
CA GLY A 48 7.24 -7.18 -5.15
C GLY A 48 7.05 -6.00 -4.21
N TRP A 49 7.58 -4.81 -4.55
CA TRP A 49 7.38 -3.60 -3.77
C TRP A 49 5.90 -3.18 -3.73
N ALA A 50 5.19 -3.22 -4.86
CA ALA A 50 3.77 -2.90 -4.92
C ALA A 50 2.94 -3.85 -4.06
N GLU A 51 3.25 -5.15 -4.10
CA GLU A 51 2.61 -6.16 -3.25
C GLU A 51 2.89 -5.90 -1.76
N ALA A 52 4.16 -5.70 -1.40
CA ALA A 52 4.55 -5.39 -0.03
C ALA A 52 3.87 -4.11 0.49
N MET A 53 3.75 -3.08 -0.35
CA MET A 53 3.02 -1.86 -0.02
C MET A 53 1.53 -2.10 0.21
N GLN A 54 0.89 -2.97 -0.55
CA GLN A 54 -0.51 -3.35 -0.32
C GLN A 54 -0.68 -4.07 1.01
N GLN A 55 0.19 -5.04 1.31
CA GLN A 55 0.17 -5.76 2.59
C GLN A 55 0.43 -4.83 3.77
N ALA A 56 1.42 -3.94 3.66
CA ALA A 56 1.75 -2.96 4.69
C ALA A 56 0.57 -1.99 4.94
N ARG A 57 -0.14 -1.57 3.89
CA ARG A 57 -1.35 -0.73 4.04
C ARG A 57 -2.45 -1.45 4.79
N GLU A 58 -2.69 -2.72 4.49
CA GLU A 58 -3.71 -3.49 5.20
C GLU A 58 -3.33 -3.69 6.66
N GLN A 59 -2.07 -4.02 6.93
CA GLN A 59 -1.55 -4.14 8.29
C GLN A 59 -1.64 -2.82 9.07
N ALA A 60 -1.36 -1.69 8.42
CA ALA A 60 -1.51 -0.37 9.01
C ALA A 60 -2.97 -0.07 9.40
N ARG A 61 -3.94 -0.41 8.55
CA ARG A 61 -5.37 -0.27 8.88
C ARG A 61 -5.78 -1.09 10.10
N ILE A 62 -5.29 -2.33 10.19
CA ILE A 62 -5.54 -3.19 11.35
C ILE A 62 -5.00 -2.55 12.62
N TYR A 63 -3.76 -2.06 12.60
CA TYR A 63 -3.16 -1.40 13.76
C TYR A 63 -3.84 -0.09 14.13
N GLU A 64 -4.24 0.71 13.14
CA GLU A 64 -5.01 1.92 13.36
C GLU A 64 -6.35 1.61 14.04
N HIS A 65 -7.05 0.57 13.58
CA HIS A 65 -8.28 0.12 14.23
C HIS A 65 -8.02 -0.32 15.68
N GLN A 66 -7.00 -1.13 15.93
CA GLN A 66 -6.65 -1.60 17.28
C GLN A 66 -6.31 -0.42 18.21
N LEU A 67 -5.50 0.53 17.73
CA LEU A 67 -5.16 1.73 18.47
C LEU A 67 -6.42 2.55 18.81
N ASN A 68 -7.34 2.70 17.85
CA ASN A 68 -8.61 3.39 18.06
C ASN A 68 -9.46 2.70 19.13
N VAL A 69 -9.55 1.37 19.14
CA VAL A 69 -10.28 0.63 20.18
C VAL A 69 -9.65 0.85 21.55
N LEU A 70 -8.33 0.72 21.66
CA LEU A 70 -7.61 0.93 22.92
C LEU A 70 -7.77 2.36 23.44
N TYR A 71 -7.70 3.35 22.56
CA TYR A 71 -7.96 4.75 22.91
C TYR A 71 -9.36 4.93 23.49
N MET A 72 -10.40 4.39 22.84
CA MET A 72 -11.77 4.50 23.34
C MET A 72 -11.97 3.76 24.67
N GLN A 73 -11.23 2.67 24.91
CA GLN A 73 -11.28 1.95 26.18
C GLN A 73 -10.76 2.77 27.35
N ALA A 74 -9.87 3.74 27.12
CA ALA A 74 -9.33 4.62 28.16
C ALA A 74 -10.38 5.60 28.73
N PHE A 75 -11.48 5.84 28.02
CA PHE A 75 -12.59 6.67 28.50
C PHE A 75 -13.58 5.85 29.33
N SER A 76 -14.24 6.53 30.29
CA SER A 76 -15.37 5.93 31.01
C SER A 76 -16.52 5.63 30.05
N PRO A 77 -17.41 4.66 30.35
CA PRO A 77 -18.51 4.30 29.45
C PRO A 77 -19.43 5.48 29.07
N ASN A 78 -19.59 6.46 29.96
CA ASN A 78 -20.41 7.64 29.70
C ASN A 78 -19.70 8.62 28.75
N ASP A 79 -18.40 8.84 28.96
CA ASP A 79 -17.59 9.78 28.18
C ASP A 79 -17.30 9.26 26.76
N ARG A 80 -17.31 7.93 26.57
CA ARG A 80 -17.12 7.31 25.24
C ARG A 80 -18.13 7.82 24.22
N ARG A 81 -19.38 8.02 24.62
CA ARG A 81 -20.44 8.45 23.69
C ARG A 81 -20.16 9.87 23.17
N GLU A 82 -19.73 10.76 24.05
CA GLU A 82 -19.37 12.13 23.71
C GLU A 82 -18.15 12.16 22.79
N GLU A 83 -17.13 11.36 23.10
CA GLU A 83 -15.92 11.28 22.26
C GLU A 83 -16.22 10.68 20.87
N TYR A 84 -17.11 9.68 20.77
CA TYR A 84 -17.55 9.17 19.47
C TYR A 84 -18.28 10.25 18.65
N GLN A 85 -19.20 10.99 19.27
CA GLN A 85 -19.95 12.04 18.58
C GLN A 85 -18.99 13.14 18.09
N ARG A 86 -18.07 13.60 18.95
CA ARG A 86 -17.06 14.60 18.60
C ARG A 86 -16.22 14.18 17.39
N ARG A 87 -15.81 12.92 17.33
CA ARG A 87 -15.02 12.38 16.19
C ARG A 87 -15.83 12.29 14.90
N LEU A 88 -17.11 11.91 14.99
CA LEU A 88 -18.01 11.90 13.83
C LEU A 88 -18.24 13.31 13.29
N ASP A 89 -18.54 14.26 14.17
CA ASP A 89 -18.77 15.65 13.81
C ASP A 89 -17.54 16.25 13.12
N HIS A 90 -16.35 15.98 13.66
CA HIS A 90 -15.09 16.40 13.05
C HIS A 90 -14.89 15.81 11.64
N HIS A 91 -15.11 14.51 11.48
CA HIS A 91 -15.00 13.84 10.18
C HIS A 91 -15.98 14.41 9.14
N PHE A 92 -17.23 14.68 9.53
CA PHE A 92 -18.20 15.29 8.62
C PHE A 92 -17.86 16.74 8.27
N ALA A 93 -17.28 17.50 9.20
CA ALA A 93 -16.79 18.85 8.92
C ALA A 93 -15.68 18.84 7.87
N GLU A 94 -14.69 17.95 8.00
CA GLU A 94 -13.61 17.80 7.00
C GLU A 94 -14.13 17.35 5.62
N GLN A 95 -15.10 16.43 5.59
CA GLN A 95 -15.71 16.00 4.32
C GLN A 95 -16.51 17.11 3.66
N ALA A 96 -17.25 17.90 4.44
CA ALA A 96 -17.98 19.06 3.92
C ALA A 96 -17.00 20.07 3.32
N GLU A 97 -15.91 20.40 4.01
CA GLU A 97 -14.90 21.32 3.52
C GLU A 97 -14.29 20.84 2.18
N ARG A 98 -13.96 19.56 2.05
CA ARG A 98 -13.48 18.99 0.77
C ARG A 98 -14.52 19.09 -0.33
N PHE A 99 -15.77 18.74 -0.05
CA PHE A 99 -16.86 18.79 -1.03
C PHE A 99 -17.09 20.19 -1.60
N PHE A 100 -16.97 21.23 -0.78
CA PHE A 100 -17.17 22.62 -1.21
C PHE A 100 -15.92 23.29 -1.81
N THR A 101 -14.75 22.70 -1.63
CA THR A 101 -13.46 23.28 -2.07
C THR A 101 -12.88 22.59 -3.30
N GLU A 102 -13.18 21.30 -3.51
CA GLU A 102 -12.75 20.61 -4.72
C GLU A 102 -13.53 21.12 -5.95
N PRO A 103 -12.84 21.60 -7.01
CA PRO A 103 -13.51 21.96 -8.24
C PRO A 103 -14.17 20.71 -8.82
N LEU A 104 -15.47 20.82 -9.15
CA LEU A 104 -16.18 19.82 -9.95
C LEU A 104 -15.35 19.56 -11.22
N ILE A 105 -14.63 18.45 -11.27
CA ILE A 105 -14.01 17.99 -12.50
C ILE A 105 -15.17 17.66 -13.42
N GLU A 106 -15.50 18.57 -14.34
CA GLU A 106 -16.43 18.31 -15.43
C GLU A 106 -15.97 17.01 -16.09
N GLY A 107 -16.85 16.00 -16.07
CA GLY A 107 -16.60 14.71 -16.70
C GLY A 107 -16.14 14.88 -18.14
N PRO A 108 -15.47 13.87 -18.72
CA PRO A 108 -14.76 14.01 -19.97
C PRO A 108 -15.70 14.57 -21.03
N ALA A 109 -15.47 15.84 -21.41
CA ALA A 109 -16.10 16.44 -22.56
C ALA A 109 -15.85 15.48 -23.72
N LEU A 110 -16.93 14.86 -24.20
CA LEU A 110 -16.98 14.11 -25.43
C LEU A 110 -16.34 14.99 -26.52
N ARG A 111 -15.05 14.79 -26.77
CA ARG A 111 -14.38 15.27 -27.98
C ARG A 111 -14.93 14.45 -29.15
N ARG A 112 -16.17 14.75 -29.53
CA ARG A 112 -16.70 14.43 -30.84
C ARG A 112 -16.66 15.72 -31.66
N ALA A 113 -16.13 15.56 -32.87
CA ALA A 113 -16.17 16.47 -34.01
C ALA A 113 -15.28 17.72 -33.94
N ALA A 114 -14.13 17.62 -34.62
CA ALA A 114 -13.86 18.37 -35.86
C ALA A 114 -12.77 17.63 -36.66
#